data_AF-A0A832QAI8-F1
#
_entry.id   AF-A0A832QAI8-F1
#
_cell.length_a   1.000
_cell.length_b   1.000
_cell.length_c   1.000
_cell.angle_alpha   90.00
_cell.angle_beta   90.00
_cell.angle_gamma   90.00
#
_symmetry.space_group_name_H-M   'P 1'
#
loop_
_entity.id
_entity.type
_entity.pdbx_description
1 polymer ?
#
loop_
_entity_poly.entity_id
_entity_poly.type
_entity_poly.pdbx_seq_one_letter_code
_entity_poly.pdbx_strand_id
1 'polypeptide(L)'
;MSLSLFGRKRLPMVLQAENNECGLACLAMILHYHGLRTDLNCLRGRHGASGQGATLRSLIRIADCEKLAARALRVELDELVQLQTPAILHWDMNHFVVLRAMRGGKALVHDPASGETTHDSASLSRHFTGVALELTPAPTFERRQESARLGIGDLWQRSRGLWGSLLQLFVLSLLLQGFSLALPFYTQLFIDDVLVNHDLALLKILATGFFMVAVVRAFTDWLRARLVLYISNNISFQFSVNICRHLLRLPLDWFTRRHLGDILSRFGSLNNVRDFLSSGIVEVCIDALMVSGTLLLMFVYSATLTWVALIAVLCYLLLR
;
A
#
# COMPACT_ATOMS: atom_id res chain seq x y z
N MET A 1 -8.50 -32.08 9.98
CA MET A 1 -9.81 -31.79 10.59
C MET A 1 -9.56 -30.99 11.86
N SER A 2 -9.39 -29.67 11.75
CA SER A 2 -9.14 -28.76 12.87
C SER A 2 -10.26 -27.74 12.94
N LEU A 3 -11.21 -27.96 13.85
CA LEU A 3 -12.29 -27.06 14.20
C LEU A 3 -11.72 -25.80 14.86
N SER A 4 -11.53 -24.73 14.08
CA SER A 4 -11.34 -23.38 14.62
C SER A 4 -12.70 -22.84 15.09
N LEU A 5 -13.08 -23.16 16.32
CA LEU A 5 -14.44 -22.90 16.82
C LEU A 5 -14.74 -21.44 17.21
N PHE A 6 -13.77 -20.52 17.31
CA PHE A 6 -14.07 -19.10 17.62
C PHE A 6 -13.11 -18.08 16.98
N GLY A 7 -12.77 -18.26 15.71
CA GLY A 7 -12.22 -17.17 14.90
C GLY A 7 -13.37 -16.31 14.38
N ARG A 8 -13.60 -15.12 14.95
CA ARG A 8 -14.57 -14.15 14.39
C ARG A 8 -14.21 -13.93 12.91
N LYS A 9 -15.04 -14.45 12.00
CA LYS A 9 -14.93 -14.16 10.57
C LYS A 9 -15.00 -12.64 10.40
N ARG A 10 -13.91 -12.04 9.94
CA ARG A 10 -13.88 -10.60 9.63
C ARG A 10 -14.26 -10.43 8.18
N LEU A 11 -15.27 -9.61 7.92
CA LEU A 11 -15.57 -9.13 6.59
C LEU A 11 -14.43 -8.18 6.18
N PRO A 12 -13.64 -8.49 5.15
CA PRO A 12 -12.60 -7.58 4.69
C PRO A 12 -13.24 -6.42 3.93
N MET A 13 -12.48 -5.33 3.84
CA MET A 13 -12.83 -4.21 2.98
C MET A 13 -12.16 -4.37 1.62
N VAL A 14 -12.95 -4.29 0.54
CA VAL A 14 -12.47 -4.31 -0.85
C VAL A 14 -12.97 -3.05 -1.54
N LEU A 15 -12.05 -2.14 -1.86
CA LEU A 15 -12.37 -0.90 -2.57
C LEU A 15 -12.55 -1.16 -4.07
N GLN A 16 -13.49 -0.46 -4.70
CA GLN A 16 -13.74 -0.56 -6.13
C GLN A 16 -12.59 0.08 -6.93
N ALA A 17 -12.19 -0.55 -8.04
CA ALA A 17 -11.13 -0.06 -8.92
C ALA A 17 -11.64 0.69 -10.16
N GLU A 18 -12.94 0.54 -10.46
CA GLU A 18 -13.70 1.16 -11.55
C GLU A 18 -15.08 1.61 -11.01
N ASN A 19 -15.67 2.68 -11.57
CA ASN A 19 -16.95 3.23 -11.07
C ASN A 19 -18.12 2.24 -11.11
N ASN A 20 -18.09 1.27 -12.02
CA ASN A 20 -19.19 0.33 -12.25
C ASN A 20 -18.98 -1.03 -11.56
N GLU A 21 -18.08 -1.10 -10.57
CA GLU A 21 -17.67 -2.35 -9.92
C GLU A 21 -18.15 -2.53 -8.48
N CYS A 22 -18.93 -1.60 -7.92
CA CYS A 22 -19.41 -1.67 -6.54
C CYS A 22 -20.03 -3.04 -6.20
N GLY A 23 -20.90 -3.57 -7.05
CA GLY A 23 -21.52 -4.88 -6.85
C GLY A 23 -20.54 -6.05 -6.87
N LEU A 24 -19.52 -6.01 -7.75
CA LEU A 24 -18.49 -7.06 -7.81
C LEU A 24 -17.57 -7.01 -6.59
N ALA A 25 -17.27 -5.80 -6.10
CA ALA A 25 -16.54 -5.57 -4.85
C ALA A 25 -17.31 -6.09 -3.64
N CYS A 26 -18.62 -5.82 -3.54
CA CYS A 26 -19.49 -6.38 -2.51
C CYS A 26 -19.47 -7.91 -2.50
N LEU A 27 -19.58 -8.53 -3.69
CA LEU A 27 -19.50 -9.99 -3.81
C LEU A 27 -18.12 -10.52 -3.40
N ALA A 28 -17.03 -9.84 -3.77
CA ALA A 28 -15.68 -10.21 -3.36
C ALA A 28 -15.50 -10.18 -1.83
N MET A 29 -16.07 -9.19 -1.14
CA MET A 29 -16.04 -9.12 0.34
C MET A 29 -16.74 -10.33 0.95
N ILE A 30 -17.90 -10.70 0.43
CA ILE A 30 -18.70 -11.85 0.93
C ILE A 30 -18.01 -13.18 0.63
N LEU A 31 -17.48 -13.36 -0.59
CA LEU A 31 -16.69 -14.54 -0.94
C LEU A 31 -15.51 -14.73 0.02
N HIS A 32 -14.80 -13.65 0.34
CA HIS A 32 -13.70 -13.68 1.30
C HIS A 32 -14.18 -14.02 2.71
N TYR A 33 -15.32 -13.48 3.14
CA TYR A 33 -15.94 -13.81 4.42
C TYR A 33 -16.26 -15.32 4.55
N HIS A 34 -16.67 -15.96 3.46
CA HIS A 34 -16.94 -17.40 3.42
C HIS A 34 -15.70 -18.27 3.20
N GLY A 35 -14.54 -17.66 2.93
CA GLY A 35 -13.24 -18.33 2.83
C GLY A 35 -12.70 -18.51 1.41
N LEU A 36 -13.33 -17.89 0.40
CA LEU A 36 -12.78 -17.80 -0.95
C LEU A 36 -12.05 -16.46 -1.12
N ARG A 37 -10.71 -16.52 -1.11
CA ARG A 37 -9.85 -15.34 -1.26
C ARG A 37 -9.60 -15.06 -2.73
N THR A 38 -10.43 -14.21 -3.32
CA THR A 38 -10.28 -13.69 -4.69
C THR A 38 -9.98 -12.20 -4.70
N ASP A 39 -9.51 -11.67 -5.83
CA ASP A 39 -9.46 -10.24 -6.11
C ASP A 39 -10.46 -9.85 -7.20
N LEU A 40 -10.64 -8.53 -7.40
CA LEU A 40 -11.52 -7.99 -8.43
C LEU A 40 -11.07 -8.36 -9.85
N ASN A 41 -9.77 -8.52 -10.09
CA ASN A 41 -9.24 -8.84 -11.41
C ASN A 41 -9.60 -10.27 -11.83
N CYS A 42 -9.50 -11.23 -10.92
CA CYS A 42 -9.93 -12.62 -11.10
C CYS A 42 -11.43 -12.70 -11.37
N LEU A 43 -12.25 -12.02 -10.57
CA LEU A 43 -13.70 -11.98 -10.77
C LEU A 43 -14.06 -11.34 -12.12
N ARG A 44 -13.40 -10.23 -12.49
CA ARG A 44 -13.59 -9.56 -13.78
C ARG A 44 -13.16 -10.44 -14.95
N GLY A 45 -12.04 -11.15 -14.83
CA GLY A 45 -11.55 -12.06 -15.87
C GLY A 45 -12.51 -13.23 -16.14
N ARG A 46 -13.22 -13.71 -15.10
CA ARG A 46 -14.16 -14.83 -15.20
C ARG A 46 -15.55 -14.42 -15.69
N HIS A 47 -16.07 -13.28 -15.22
CA HIS A 47 -17.48 -12.90 -15.45
C HIS A 47 -17.67 -11.70 -16.35
N GLY A 48 -16.60 -10.97 -16.65
CA GLY A 48 -16.65 -9.64 -17.25
C GLY A 48 -17.21 -8.60 -16.27
N ALA A 49 -16.75 -7.36 -16.38
CA ALA A 49 -17.50 -6.23 -15.83
C ALA A 49 -18.63 -5.86 -16.81
N SER A 50 -19.79 -5.40 -16.34
CA SER A 50 -20.78 -4.78 -17.23
C SER A 50 -20.47 -3.29 -17.34
N GLY A 51 -20.35 -2.76 -18.55
CA GLY A 51 -20.11 -1.32 -18.76
C GLY A 51 -21.25 -0.42 -18.28
N GLN A 52 -22.41 -0.97 -17.94
CA GLN A 52 -23.58 -0.24 -17.42
C GLN A 52 -23.78 -0.41 -15.90
N GLY A 53 -22.81 -0.98 -15.18
CA GLY A 53 -22.95 -1.29 -13.75
C GLY A 53 -23.51 -2.70 -13.50
N ALA A 54 -23.35 -3.19 -12.27
CA ALA A 54 -23.87 -4.48 -11.86
C ALA A 54 -25.36 -4.38 -11.54
N THR A 55 -26.22 -5.14 -12.23
CA THR A 55 -27.63 -5.28 -11.81
C THR A 55 -27.75 -6.34 -10.73
N LEU A 56 -28.79 -6.28 -9.89
CA LEU A 56 -29.06 -7.31 -8.89
C LEU A 56 -29.14 -8.72 -9.52
N ARG A 57 -29.76 -8.83 -10.70
CA ARG A 57 -29.82 -10.08 -11.48
C ARG A 57 -28.44 -10.58 -11.87
N SER A 58 -27.55 -9.67 -12.29
CA SER A 58 -26.16 -10.03 -12.59
C SER A 58 -25.43 -10.51 -11.34
N LEU A 59 -25.64 -9.87 -10.19
CA LEU A 59 -25.02 -10.28 -8.92
C LEU A 59 -25.46 -11.67 -8.49
N ILE A 60 -26.77 -11.98 -8.60
CA ILE A 60 -27.31 -13.32 -8.34
C ILE A 60 -26.65 -14.35 -9.27
N ARG A 61 -26.59 -14.06 -10.57
CA ARG A 61 -25.97 -14.97 -11.54
C ARG A 61 -24.50 -15.24 -11.23
N ILE A 62 -23.73 -14.19 -10.91
CA ILE A 62 -22.31 -14.32 -10.58
C ILE A 62 -22.15 -15.08 -9.25
N ALA A 63 -22.98 -14.81 -8.24
CA ALA A 63 -22.99 -15.54 -6.98
C ALA A 63 -23.24 -17.04 -7.20
N ASP A 64 -24.23 -17.40 -8.02
CA ASP A 64 -24.51 -18.80 -8.36
C ASP A 64 -23.32 -19.47 -9.07
N CYS A 65 -22.65 -18.76 -10.00
CA CYS A 65 -21.43 -19.24 -10.64
C CYS A 65 -20.28 -19.47 -9.64
N GLU A 66 -20.19 -18.65 -8.59
CA GLU A 66 -19.26 -18.80 -7.47
C GLU A 66 -19.76 -19.74 -6.37
N LYS A 67 -20.86 -20.46 -6.60
CA LYS A 67 -21.47 -21.42 -5.67
C LYS A 67 -21.95 -20.78 -4.36
N LEU A 68 -22.40 -19.52 -4.42
CA LEU A 68 -23.17 -18.87 -3.37
C LEU A 68 -24.65 -18.89 -3.75
N ALA A 69 -25.49 -19.48 -2.90
CA ALA A 69 -26.93 -19.40 -3.02
C ALA A 69 -27.39 -17.99 -2.63
N ALA A 70 -28.02 -17.30 -3.57
CA ALA A 70 -28.47 -15.93 -3.40
C ALA A 70 -29.98 -15.86 -3.10
N ARG A 71 -30.36 -15.10 -2.09
CA ARG A 71 -31.76 -14.86 -1.70
C ARG A 71 -32.03 -13.37 -1.69
N ALA A 72 -32.69 -12.89 -2.74
CA ALA A 72 -33.11 -11.50 -2.86
C ALA A 72 -34.38 -11.27 -2.03
N LEU A 73 -34.37 -10.24 -1.19
CA LEU A 73 -35.44 -9.90 -0.28
C LEU A 73 -35.80 -8.43 -0.44
N ARG A 74 -37.09 -8.13 -0.30
CA ARG A 74 -37.58 -6.77 -0.06
C ARG A 74 -37.84 -6.67 1.43
N VAL A 75 -37.14 -5.77 2.11
CA VAL A 75 -37.18 -5.63 3.57
C VAL A 75 -37.31 -4.17 3.95
N GLU A 76 -38.03 -3.92 5.05
CA GLU A 76 -38.11 -2.60 5.67
C GLU A 76 -36.91 -2.33 6.59
N LEU A 77 -36.71 -1.08 7.00
CA LEU A 77 -35.57 -0.68 7.84
C LEU A 77 -35.51 -1.44 9.16
N ASP A 78 -36.66 -1.70 9.77
CA ASP A 78 -36.77 -2.39 11.06
C ASP A 78 -36.43 -3.89 10.95
N GLU A 79 -36.56 -4.45 9.74
CA GLU A 79 -36.29 -5.85 9.44
C GLU A 79 -34.80 -6.10 9.13
N LEU A 80 -33.99 -5.06 8.94
CA LEU A 80 -32.56 -5.19 8.65
C LEU A 80 -31.79 -5.93 9.75
N VAL A 81 -32.29 -5.91 10.99
CA VAL A 81 -31.72 -6.65 12.13
C VAL A 81 -31.90 -8.16 11.96
N GLN A 82 -32.90 -8.60 11.18
CA GLN A 82 -33.24 -10.01 10.97
C GLN A 82 -32.46 -10.63 9.78
N LEU A 83 -31.80 -9.80 8.97
CA LEU A 83 -31.01 -10.27 7.84
C LEU A 83 -29.80 -11.11 8.27
N GLN A 84 -29.51 -12.15 7.49
CA GLN A 84 -28.27 -12.90 7.62
C GLN A 84 -27.09 -12.06 7.15
N THR A 85 -26.27 -11.60 8.09
CA THR A 85 -25.09 -10.78 7.79
C THR A 85 -23.84 -11.67 7.57
N PRO A 86 -22.95 -11.29 6.63
CA PRO A 86 -22.99 -10.10 5.78
C PRO A 86 -23.98 -10.23 4.61
N ALA A 87 -24.72 -9.15 4.32
CA ALA A 87 -25.69 -9.08 3.22
C ALA A 87 -25.38 -7.87 2.30
N ILE A 88 -25.69 -7.97 1.01
CA ILE A 88 -25.57 -6.82 0.10
C ILE A 88 -26.85 -6.01 0.16
N LEU A 89 -26.74 -4.69 0.32
CA LEU A 89 -27.85 -3.76 0.25
C LEU A 89 -27.77 -2.95 -1.05
N HIS A 90 -28.92 -2.68 -1.66
CA HIS A 90 -29.02 -1.73 -2.76
C HIS A 90 -29.22 -0.31 -2.20
N TRP A 91 -28.36 0.61 -2.65
CA TRP A 91 -28.09 1.90 -2.04
C TRP A 91 -28.23 3.03 -3.07
N ASP A 92 -28.87 4.14 -2.72
CA ASP A 92 -29.02 5.35 -3.55
C ASP A 92 -29.49 5.10 -4.99
N MET A 93 -30.23 4.02 -5.22
CA MET A 93 -30.76 3.57 -6.52
C MET A 93 -29.74 3.24 -7.61
N ASN A 94 -28.44 3.39 -7.36
CA ASN A 94 -27.40 3.15 -8.36
C ASN A 94 -26.13 2.49 -7.78
N HIS A 95 -26.15 2.10 -6.51
CA HIS A 95 -24.97 1.61 -5.79
C HIS A 95 -25.27 0.37 -4.96
N PHE A 96 -24.22 -0.38 -4.62
CA PHE A 96 -24.31 -1.55 -3.74
C PHE A 96 -23.30 -1.43 -2.61
N VAL A 97 -23.73 -1.79 -1.41
CA VAL A 97 -22.89 -1.80 -0.20
C VAL A 97 -23.08 -3.11 0.57
N VAL A 98 -22.17 -3.46 1.47
CA VAL A 98 -22.29 -4.67 2.31
C VAL A 98 -22.65 -4.29 3.74
N LEU A 99 -23.80 -4.75 4.21
CA LEU A 99 -24.16 -4.67 5.62
C LEU A 99 -23.35 -5.72 6.41
N ARG A 100 -22.46 -5.24 7.27
CA ARG A 100 -21.63 -6.10 8.13
C ARG A 100 -22.38 -6.57 9.38
N ALA A 101 -23.06 -5.65 10.05
CA ALA A 101 -23.83 -5.92 11.26
C ALA A 101 -24.71 -4.72 11.65
N MET A 102 -25.79 -4.99 12.37
CA MET A 102 -26.55 -3.98 13.10
C MET A 102 -26.11 -3.99 14.57
N ARG A 103 -25.71 -2.85 15.14
CA ARG A 103 -25.31 -2.72 16.56
C ARG A 103 -25.90 -1.46 17.18
N GLY A 104 -26.68 -1.62 18.26
CA GLY A 104 -27.23 -0.50 19.02
C GLY A 104 -28.04 0.48 18.15
N GLY A 105 -28.82 -0.05 17.20
CA GLY A 105 -29.61 0.76 16.25
C GLY A 105 -28.81 1.43 15.13
N LYS A 106 -27.50 1.16 15.02
CA LYS A 106 -26.65 1.66 13.93
C LYS A 106 -26.26 0.54 12.97
N ALA A 107 -26.26 0.86 11.67
CA ALA A 107 -25.82 -0.04 10.61
C ALA A 107 -24.32 0.15 10.36
N LEU A 108 -23.55 -0.93 10.50
CA LEU A 108 -22.14 -0.98 10.08
C LEU A 108 -22.10 -1.44 8.63
N VAL A 109 -21.67 -0.55 7.74
CA VAL A 109 -21.68 -0.75 6.29
C VAL A 109 -20.27 -0.70 5.75
N HIS A 110 -19.95 -1.61 4.84
CA HIS A 110 -18.74 -1.56 4.03
C HIS A 110 -19.14 -1.04 2.65
N ASP A 111 -18.75 0.20 2.34
CA ASP A 111 -19.02 0.86 1.08
C ASP A 111 -17.79 0.76 0.15
N PRO A 112 -17.84 0.02 -0.97
CA PRO A 112 -16.73 -0.09 -1.91
C PRO A 112 -16.12 1.24 -2.37
N ALA A 113 -16.86 2.35 -2.33
CA ALA A 113 -16.38 3.68 -2.68
C ALA A 113 -15.70 4.39 -1.50
N SER A 114 -16.31 4.36 -0.32
CA SER A 114 -15.97 5.25 0.81
C SER A 114 -15.26 4.56 1.99
N GLY A 115 -15.20 3.23 2.03
CA GLY A 115 -14.61 2.50 3.16
C GLY A 115 -15.64 1.95 4.15
N GLU A 116 -15.21 1.71 5.39
CA GLU A 116 -16.11 1.30 6.48
C GLU A 116 -16.85 2.53 7.03
N THR A 117 -18.17 2.55 6.92
CA THR A 117 -19.04 3.64 7.39
C THR A 117 -20.06 3.14 8.40
N THR A 118 -20.52 4.04 9.27
CA THR A 118 -21.59 3.76 10.23
C THR A 118 -22.73 4.72 10.00
N HIS A 119 -23.93 4.19 9.82
CA HIS A 119 -25.15 4.97 9.58
C HIS A 119 -26.12 4.77 10.75
N ASP A 120 -26.72 5.87 11.21
CA ASP A 120 -27.89 5.81 12.08
C ASP A 120 -29.15 5.48 11.26
N SER A 121 -30.27 5.22 11.94
CA SER A 121 -31.54 4.87 11.27
C SER A 121 -32.03 5.96 10.31
N ALA A 122 -31.81 7.23 10.66
CA ALA A 122 -32.22 8.38 9.85
C ALA A 122 -31.38 8.56 8.57
N SER A 123 -30.07 8.29 8.62
CA SER A 123 -29.21 8.26 7.44
C SER A 123 -29.51 7.03 6.60
N LEU A 124 -29.66 5.86 7.23
CA LEU A 124 -29.94 4.60 6.56
C LEU A 124 -31.24 4.66 5.73
N SER A 125 -32.27 5.32 6.25
CA SER A 125 -33.57 5.46 5.55
C SER A 125 -33.49 6.31 4.28
N ARG A 126 -32.54 7.24 4.19
CA ARG A 126 -32.36 8.09 3.00
C ARG A 126 -31.71 7.33 1.85
N HIS A 127 -30.85 6.36 2.18
CA HIS A 127 -30.03 5.68 1.20
C HIS A 127 -30.51 4.27 0.86
N PHE A 128 -31.07 3.56 1.84
CA PHE A 128 -31.50 2.18 1.66
C PHE A 128 -32.78 2.12 0.82
N THR A 129 -32.72 1.37 -0.27
CA THR A 129 -33.82 1.30 -1.25
C THR A 129 -34.88 0.24 -0.93
N GLY A 130 -34.71 -0.51 0.16
CA GLY A 130 -35.62 -1.61 0.54
C GLY A 130 -35.26 -2.97 -0.05
N VAL A 131 -34.15 -3.09 -0.80
CA VAL A 131 -33.72 -4.34 -1.44
C VAL A 131 -32.41 -4.83 -0.83
N ALA A 132 -32.45 -6.07 -0.35
CA ALA A 132 -31.30 -6.78 0.23
C ALA A 132 -31.05 -8.11 -0.48
N LEU A 133 -29.80 -8.57 -0.47
CA LEU A 133 -29.38 -9.84 -1.01
C LEU A 133 -28.58 -10.61 0.04
N GLU A 134 -29.19 -11.67 0.56
CA GLU A 134 -28.50 -12.63 1.41
C GLU A 134 -27.73 -13.62 0.53
N LEU A 135 -26.52 -13.96 0.95
CA LEU A 135 -25.63 -14.86 0.22
C LEU A 135 -25.12 -15.92 1.19
N THR A 136 -25.38 -17.19 0.85
CA THR A 136 -24.96 -18.33 1.67
C THR A 136 -24.18 -19.33 0.83
N PRO A 137 -23.11 -19.95 1.36
CA PRO A 137 -22.38 -20.99 0.63
C PRO A 137 -23.29 -22.16 0.27
N ALA A 138 -23.37 -22.51 -1.01
CA ALA A 138 -24.00 -23.74 -1.43
C ALA A 138 -23.17 -24.96 -0.97
N PRO A 139 -23.74 -26.19 -0.94
CA PRO A 139 -22.99 -27.39 -0.57
C PRO A 139 -21.75 -27.66 -1.43
N THR A 140 -21.73 -27.14 -2.65
CA THR A 140 -20.61 -27.24 -3.62
C THR A 140 -19.60 -26.10 -3.51
N PHE A 141 -19.74 -25.21 -2.51
CA PHE A 141 -18.81 -24.11 -2.29
C PHE A 141 -17.48 -24.60 -1.71
N GLU A 142 -16.40 -24.34 -2.45
CA GLU A 142 -15.05 -24.68 -2.02
C GLU A 142 -14.28 -23.44 -1.57
N ARG A 143 -13.65 -23.53 -0.40
CA ARG A 143 -12.70 -22.51 0.06
C ARG A 143 -11.43 -22.61 -0.77
N ARG A 144 -11.13 -21.55 -1.51
CA ARG A 144 -9.97 -21.46 -2.40
C ARG A 144 -9.24 -20.13 -2.22
N GLN A 145 -7.96 -20.12 -2.54
CA GLN A 145 -7.16 -18.90 -2.56
C GLN A 145 -6.69 -18.66 -3.99
N GLU A 146 -7.37 -17.74 -4.67
CA GLU A 146 -7.18 -17.44 -6.09
C GLU A 146 -6.48 -16.09 -6.31
N SER A 147 -6.43 -15.23 -5.29
CA SER A 147 -5.78 -13.93 -5.43
C SER A 147 -4.27 -14.09 -5.70
N ALA A 148 -3.84 -13.66 -6.88
CA ALA A 148 -2.44 -13.48 -7.21
C ALA A 148 -1.93 -12.30 -6.38
N ARG A 149 -1.32 -12.58 -5.22
CA ARG A 149 -0.52 -11.57 -4.54
C ARG A 149 0.66 -11.27 -5.46
N LEU A 150 0.57 -10.19 -6.23
CA LEU A 150 1.72 -9.65 -6.94
C LEU A 150 2.77 -9.35 -5.88
N GLY A 151 3.80 -10.18 -5.83
CA GLY A 151 4.92 -9.97 -4.92
C GLY A 151 5.76 -8.82 -5.44
N ILE A 152 6.40 -8.07 -4.53
CA ILE A 152 7.44 -7.10 -4.90
C ILE A 152 8.54 -7.80 -5.73
N GLY A 153 8.77 -9.10 -5.49
CA GLY A 153 9.66 -9.95 -6.28
C GLY A 153 9.25 -10.15 -7.74
N ASP A 154 7.96 -10.13 -8.07
CA ASP A 154 7.46 -10.29 -9.45
C ASP A 154 7.75 -9.05 -10.30
N LEU A 155 7.73 -7.86 -9.67
CA LEU A 155 8.16 -6.61 -10.31
C LEU A 155 9.68 -6.63 -10.61
N TRP A 156 10.45 -7.32 -9.77
CA TRP A 156 11.91 -7.35 -9.85
C TRP A 156 12.44 -8.36 -10.88
N GLN A 157 11.81 -9.53 -10.98
CA GLN A 157 12.22 -10.62 -11.87
C GLN A 157 12.24 -10.22 -13.36
N ARG A 158 11.45 -9.22 -13.75
CA ARG A 158 11.34 -8.80 -15.14
C ARG A 158 12.41 -7.78 -15.57
N SER A 159 13.20 -7.26 -14.63
CA SER A 159 14.17 -6.20 -14.88
C SER A 159 15.62 -6.69 -14.91
N ARG A 160 16.04 -7.26 -16.05
CA ARG A 160 17.45 -7.62 -16.26
C ARG A 160 18.32 -6.36 -16.26
N GLY A 161 19.28 -6.29 -15.34
CA GLY A 161 20.25 -5.18 -15.23
C GLY A 161 20.01 -4.18 -14.08
N LEU A 162 18.84 -4.21 -13.43
CA LEU A 162 18.51 -3.30 -12.32
C LEU A 162 19.36 -3.58 -11.06
N TRP A 163 19.67 -4.85 -10.81
CA TRP A 163 20.48 -5.28 -9.65
C TRP A 163 21.88 -4.68 -9.61
N GLY A 164 22.56 -4.56 -10.75
CA GLY A 164 23.91 -4.01 -10.81
C GLY A 164 23.93 -2.53 -10.42
N SER A 165 23.01 -1.76 -10.97
CA SER A 165 22.90 -0.32 -10.68
C SER A 165 22.43 -0.06 -9.24
N LEU A 166 21.56 -0.91 -8.69
CA LEU A 166 21.13 -0.81 -7.30
C LEU A 166 22.23 -1.17 -6.31
N LEU A 167 23.07 -2.16 -6.64
CA LEU A 167 24.25 -2.48 -5.83
C LEU A 167 25.24 -1.31 -5.82
N GLN A 168 25.46 -0.67 -6.98
CA GLN A 168 26.30 0.54 -7.06
C GLN A 168 25.72 1.69 -6.22
N LEU A 169 24.40 1.93 -6.28
CA LEU A 169 23.74 2.91 -5.42
C LEU A 169 23.92 2.60 -3.94
N PHE A 170 23.76 1.32 -3.55
CA PHE A 170 23.95 0.89 -2.18
C PHE A 170 25.37 1.16 -1.69
N VAL A 171 26.39 0.82 -2.49
CA VAL A 171 27.80 1.06 -2.14
C VAL A 171 28.11 2.56 -2.01
N LEU A 172 27.64 3.39 -2.94
CA LEU A 172 27.83 4.84 -2.87
C LEU A 172 27.15 5.44 -1.63
N SER A 173 25.93 5.01 -1.32
CA SER A 173 25.21 5.44 -0.12
C SER A 173 25.89 4.98 1.16
N LEU A 174 26.44 3.76 1.19
CA LEU A 174 27.22 3.26 2.34
C LEU A 174 28.50 4.07 2.55
N LEU A 175 29.19 4.45 1.48
CA LEU A 175 30.39 5.28 1.55
C LEU A 175 30.07 6.69 2.07
N LEU A 176 28.98 7.31 1.60
CA LEU A 176 28.47 8.57 2.14
C LEU A 176 28.10 8.46 3.62
N GLN A 177 27.56 7.32 4.03
CA GLN A 177 27.21 7.05 5.41
C GLN A 177 28.44 7.04 6.31
N GLY A 178 29.54 6.45 5.84
CA GLY A 178 30.84 6.52 6.53
C GLY A 178 31.31 7.96 6.74
N PHE A 179 31.20 8.82 5.72
CA PHE A 179 31.55 10.24 5.84
C PHE A 179 30.64 11.01 6.81
N SER A 180 29.36 10.65 6.90
CA SER A 180 28.44 11.28 7.85
C SER A 180 28.84 11.04 9.30
N LEU A 181 29.39 9.84 9.62
CA LEU A 181 29.91 9.54 10.95
C LEU A 181 31.24 10.24 11.25
N ALA A 182 32.01 10.63 10.23
CA ALA A 182 33.29 11.34 10.43
C ALA A 182 33.12 12.75 11.04
N LEU A 183 31.95 13.39 10.85
CA LEU A 183 31.70 14.76 11.31
C LEU A 183 31.62 14.89 12.86
N PRO A 184 30.94 13.99 13.59
CA PRO A 184 31.07 13.93 15.04
C PRO A 184 32.52 13.79 15.54
N PHE A 185 33.30 12.91 14.93
CA PHE A 185 34.72 12.72 15.29
C PHE A 185 35.57 13.98 15.01
N TYR A 186 35.30 14.70 13.92
CA TYR A 186 35.92 15.99 13.66
C TYR A 186 35.71 16.96 14.82
N THR A 187 34.46 17.12 15.21
CA THR A 187 34.06 18.06 16.25
C THR A 187 34.70 17.67 17.58
N GLN A 188 34.75 16.38 17.87
CA GLN A 188 35.44 15.85 19.06
C GLN A 188 36.93 16.21 19.06
N LEU A 189 37.69 15.82 18.03
CA LEU A 189 39.14 16.10 17.94
C LEU A 189 39.43 17.61 17.92
N PHE A 190 38.57 18.39 17.27
CA PHE A 190 38.70 19.84 17.24
C PHE A 190 38.50 20.47 18.63
N ILE A 191 37.46 20.05 19.37
CA ILE A 191 37.21 20.60 20.70
C ILE A 191 38.27 20.12 21.69
N ASP A 192 38.51 18.82 21.73
CA ASP A 192 39.29 18.19 22.79
C ASP A 192 40.80 18.42 22.61
N ASP A 193 41.31 18.36 21.37
CA ASP A 193 42.75 18.43 21.10
C ASP A 193 43.19 19.80 20.55
N VAL A 194 42.48 20.35 19.56
CA VAL A 194 42.88 21.62 18.93
C VAL A 194 42.58 22.81 19.84
N LEU A 195 41.33 22.93 20.28
CA LEU A 195 40.86 24.13 20.97
C LEU A 195 41.45 24.24 22.37
N VAL A 196 41.57 23.12 23.09
CA VAL A 196 42.17 23.08 24.43
C VAL A 196 43.69 23.35 24.35
N ASN A 197 44.43 22.64 23.49
CA ASN A 197 45.89 22.75 23.43
C ASN A 197 46.40 23.92 22.57
N HIS A 198 45.51 24.65 21.89
CA HIS A 198 45.84 25.72 20.93
C HIS A 198 46.82 25.27 19.83
N ASP A 199 46.75 23.99 19.43
CA ASP A 199 47.66 23.41 18.46
C ASP A 199 47.26 23.79 17.02
N LEU A 200 47.83 24.88 16.54
CA LEU A 200 47.60 25.38 15.18
C LEU A 200 48.16 24.46 14.08
N ALA A 201 49.12 23.59 14.39
CA ALA A 201 49.63 22.64 13.41
C ALA A 201 48.61 21.51 13.20
N LEU A 202 48.09 20.95 14.30
CA LEU A 202 47.03 19.94 14.28
C LEU A 202 45.74 20.49 13.66
N LEU A 203 45.39 21.75 13.93
CA LEU A 203 44.29 22.45 13.25
C LEU A 203 44.43 22.44 11.73
N LYS A 204 45.60 22.83 11.19
CA LYS A 204 45.82 22.89 9.73
C LYS A 204 45.71 21.51 9.10
N ILE A 205 46.21 20.46 9.77
CA ILE A 205 46.11 19.07 9.32
C ILE A 205 44.64 18.63 9.29
N LEU A 206 43.89 18.83 10.37
CA LEU A 206 42.48 18.49 10.45
C LEU A 206 41.64 19.26 9.43
N ALA A 207 41.86 20.58 9.30
CA ALA A 207 41.15 21.40 8.33
C ALA A 207 41.38 20.92 6.89
N THR A 208 42.63 20.61 6.53
CA THR A 208 42.97 20.10 5.19
C THR A 208 42.40 18.71 4.95
N GLY A 209 42.48 17.81 5.94
CA GLY A 209 41.92 16.47 5.86
C GLY A 209 40.40 16.49 5.69
N PHE A 210 39.69 17.30 6.49
CA PHE A 210 38.23 17.42 6.39
C PHE A 210 37.77 18.16 5.15
N PHE A 211 38.54 19.13 4.66
CA PHE A 211 38.28 19.72 3.35
C PHE A 211 38.35 18.66 2.24
N MET A 212 39.36 17.78 2.27
CA MET A 212 39.48 16.68 1.31
C MET A 212 38.33 15.67 1.43
N VAL A 213 37.94 15.29 2.66
CA VAL A 213 36.76 14.44 2.91
C VAL A 213 35.48 15.09 2.37
N ALA A 214 35.30 16.40 2.58
CA ALA A 214 34.14 17.13 2.09
C ALA A 214 34.07 17.14 0.55
N VAL A 215 35.21 17.31 -0.13
CA VAL A 215 35.29 17.24 -1.60
C VAL A 215 34.94 15.83 -2.10
N VAL A 216 35.51 14.78 -1.50
CA VAL A 216 35.20 13.39 -1.88
C VAL A 216 33.74 13.04 -1.61
N ARG A 217 33.19 13.51 -0.48
CA ARG A 217 31.77 13.35 -0.16
C ARG A 217 30.89 14.02 -1.21
N ALA A 218 31.16 15.28 -1.55
CA ALA A 218 30.40 16.02 -2.58
C ALA A 218 30.46 15.34 -3.95
N PHE A 219 31.65 14.84 -4.34
CA PHE A 219 31.81 14.08 -5.58
C PHE A 219 31.02 12.77 -5.57
N THR A 220 31.05 12.04 -4.45
CA THR A 220 30.28 10.79 -4.27
C THR A 220 28.78 11.06 -4.32
N ASP A 221 28.32 12.14 -3.68
CA ASP A 221 26.92 12.57 -3.72
C ASP A 221 26.48 12.90 -5.14
N TRP A 222 27.31 13.63 -5.89
CA TRP A 222 27.06 13.92 -7.30
C TRP A 222 26.96 12.64 -8.15
N LEU A 223 27.89 11.70 -7.96
CA LEU A 223 27.89 10.42 -8.67
C LEU A 223 26.64 9.59 -8.35
N ARG A 224 26.26 9.53 -7.07
CA ARG A 224 25.02 8.88 -6.61
C ARG A 224 23.80 9.51 -7.27
N ALA A 225 23.68 10.84 -7.23
CA ALA A 225 22.56 11.55 -7.85
C ALA A 225 22.48 11.27 -9.36
N ARG A 226 23.61 11.24 -10.05
CA ARG A 226 23.67 10.90 -11.49
C ARG A 226 23.19 9.48 -11.76
N LEU A 227 23.57 8.52 -10.92
CA LEU A 227 23.16 7.13 -11.04
C LEU A 227 21.67 6.95 -10.77
N VAL A 228 21.12 7.61 -9.75
CA VAL A 228 19.67 7.64 -9.48
C VAL A 228 18.93 8.16 -10.71
N LEU A 229 19.34 9.30 -11.27
CA LEU A 229 18.71 9.87 -12.47
C LEU A 229 18.76 8.92 -13.67
N TYR A 230 19.88 8.23 -13.87
CA TYR A 230 20.01 7.24 -14.94
C TYR A 230 19.02 6.07 -14.76
N ILE A 231 18.93 5.51 -13.55
CA ILE A 231 18.03 4.40 -13.23
C ILE A 231 16.57 4.84 -13.37
N SER A 232 16.18 5.97 -12.76
CA SER A 232 14.81 6.47 -12.79
C SER A 232 14.35 6.78 -14.22
N ASN A 233 15.21 7.35 -15.06
CA ASN A 233 14.88 7.60 -16.48
C ASN A 233 14.71 6.31 -17.28
N ASN A 234 15.58 5.32 -17.09
CA ASN A 234 15.48 4.05 -17.79
C ASN A 234 14.20 3.28 -17.40
N ILE A 235 13.87 3.23 -16.10
CA ILE A 235 12.61 2.64 -15.61
C ILE A 235 11.41 3.39 -16.20
N SER A 236 11.42 4.72 -16.14
CA SER A 236 10.33 5.56 -16.67
C SER A 236 10.10 5.28 -18.14
N PHE A 237 11.17 5.27 -18.95
CA PHE A 237 11.07 5.04 -20.38
C PHE A 237 10.49 3.64 -20.69
N GLN A 238 10.98 2.59 -20.02
CA GLN A 238 10.46 1.23 -20.22
C GLN A 238 8.99 1.10 -19.83
N PHE A 239 8.58 1.69 -18.71
CA PHE A 239 7.18 1.68 -18.29
C PHE A 239 6.29 2.46 -19.26
N SER A 240 6.68 3.67 -19.66
CA SER A 240 5.94 4.47 -20.64
C SER A 240 5.74 3.70 -21.96
N VAL A 241 6.79 3.07 -22.49
CA VAL A 241 6.71 2.30 -23.74
C VAL A 241 5.83 1.06 -23.59
N ASN A 242 6.00 0.29 -22.51
CA ASN A 242 5.23 -0.93 -22.29
C ASN A 242 3.74 -0.64 -22.11
N ILE A 243 3.40 0.41 -21.37
CA ILE A 243 2.00 0.77 -21.14
C ILE A 243 1.41 1.36 -22.41
N CYS A 244 2.10 2.24 -23.11
CA CYS A 244 1.63 2.76 -24.40
C CYS A 244 1.35 1.61 -25.38
N ARG A 245 2.29 0.66 -25.51
CA ARG A 245 2.12 -0.54 -26.34
C ARG A 245 0.93 -1.40 -25.91
N HIS A 246 0.71 -1.55 -24.61
CA HIS A 246 -0.42 -2.31 -24.08
C HIS A 246 -1.75 -1.60 -24.32
N LEU A 247 -1.81 -0.30 -24.05
CA LEU A 247 -2.99 0.55 -24.23
C LEU A 247 -3.46 0.49 -25.69
N LEU A 248 -2.54 0.60 -26.65
CA LEU A 248 -2.84 0.52 -28.08
C LEU A 248 -3.37 -0.84 -28.55
N ARG A 249 -3.23 -1.91 -27.75
CA ARG A 249 -3.72 -3.26 -28.07
C ARG A 249 -5.05 -3.60 -27.38
N LEU A 250 -5.57 -2.72 -26.53
CA LEU A 250 -6.81 -2.97 -25.81
C LEU A 250 -8.03 -2.76 -26.72
N PRO A 251 -9.09 -3.57 -26.55
CA PRO A 251 -10.32 -3.42 -27.32
C PRO A 251 -11.03 -2.12 -26.94
N LEU A 252 -11.83 -1.57 -27.87
CA LEU A 252 -12.56 -0.31 -27.68
C LEU A 252 -13.46 -0.33 -26.42
N ASP A 253 -14.07 -1.47 -26.13
CA ASP A 253 -14.92 -1.69 -24.96
C ASP A 253 -14.18 -1.50 -23.61
N TRP A 254 -12.85 -1.64 -23.58
CA TRP A 254 -12.08 -1.32 -22.37
C TRP A 254 -12.05 0.18 -22.09
N PHE A 255 -11.98 1.00 -23.15
CA PHE A 255 -11.89 2.46 -23.05
C PHE A 255 -13.24 3.09 -22.70
N THR A 256 -14.35 2.54 -23.19
CA THR A 256 -15.70 3.07 -22.89
C THR A 256 -16.09 2.90 -21.41
N ARG A 257 -15.45 1.97 -20.70
CA ARG A 257 -15.74 1.64 -19.30
C ARG A 257 -14.94 2.45 -18.28
N ARG A 258 -13.89 3.17 -18.70
CA ARG A 258 -12.94 3.86 -17.81
C ARG A 258 -12.87 5.34 -18.13
N HIS A 259 -12.77 6.16 -17.09
CA HIS A 259 -12.59 7.60 -17.31
C HIS A 259 -11.13 7.89 -17.67
N LEU A 260 -10.91 8.91 -18.50
CA LEU A 260 -9.56 9.34 -18.88
C LEU A 260 -8.72 9.70 -17.64
N GLY A 261 -9.36 10.30 -16.63
CA GLY A 261 -8.73 10.64 -15.35
C GLY A 261 -8.19 9.42 -14.59
N ASP A 262 -8.87 8.28 -14.63
CA ASP A 262 -8.42 7.05 -13.96
C ASP A 262 -7.16 6.49 -14.63
N ILE A 263 -7.11 6.57 -15.97
CA ILE A 263 -5.94 6.15 -16.74
C ILE A 263 -4.76 7.06 -16.40
N LEU A 264 -4.95 8.38 -16.43
CA LEU A 264 -3.92 9.36 -16.08
C LEU A 264 -3.42 9.22 -14.63
N SER A 265 -4.33 8.96 -13.68
CA SER A 265 -3.98 8.72 -12.28
C SER A 265 -3.12 7.47 -12.11
N ARG A 266 -3.43 6.39 -12.84
CA ARG A 266 -2.59 5.18 -12.86
C ARG A 266 -1.22 5.43 -13.48
N PHE A 267 -1.15 6.25 -14.54
CA PHE A 267 0.13 6.71 -15.09
C PHE A 267 0.95 7.50 -14.05
N GLY A 268 0.32 8.43 -13.33
CA GLY A 268 0.98 9.19 -12.27
C GLY A 268 1.45 8.33 -11.10
N SER A 269 0.64 7.34 -10.71
CA SER A 269 0.97 6.40 -9.62
C SER A 269 2.21 5.55 -9.91
N LEU A 270 2.55 5.34 -11.19
CA LEU A 270 3.78 4.64 -11.57
C LEU A 270 5.05 5.44 -11.29
N ASN A 271 4.97 6.77 -11.22
CA ASN A 271 6.11 7.58 -10.78
C ASN A 271 6.43 7.27 -9.32
N ASN A 272 5.42 7.12 -8.46
CA ASN A 272 5.62 6.73 -7.05
C ASN A 272 6.25 5.34 -6.95
N VAL A 273 5.77 4.38 -7.76
CA VAL A 273 6.36 3.03 -7.81
C VAL A 273 7.80 3.08 -8.31
N ARG A 274 8.09 3.89 -9.32
CA ARG A 274 9.45 4.11 -9.84
C ARG A 274 10.35 4.66 -8.74
N ASP A 275 9.94 5.73 -8.05
CA ASP A 275 10.77 6.41 -7.06
C ASP A 275 11.07 5.47 -5.88
N PHE A 276 10.06 4.70 -5.45
CA PHE A 276 10.22 3.64 -4.47
C PHE A 276 11.22 2.57 -4.90
N LEU A 277 11.15 2.10 -6.16
CA LEU A 277 12.05 1.08 -6.70
C LEU A 277 13.47 1.61 -6.99
N SER A 278 13.62 2.88 -7.37
CA SER A 278 14.91 3.44 -7.77
C SER A 278 15.77 3.90 -6.59
N SER A 279 15.17 4.49 -5.56
CA SER A 279 15.91 5.03 -4.41
C SER A 279 15.32 4.66 -3.06
N GLY A 280 13.99 4.63 -2.93
CA GLY A 280 13.32 4.46 -1.63
C GLY A 280 13.75 3.20 -0.85
N ILE A 281 13.90 2.06 -1.54
CA ILE A 281 14.36 0.82 -0.88
C ILE A 281 15.81 0.95 -0.37
N VAL A 282 16.69 1.54 -1.17
CA VAL A 282 18.10 1.72 -0.82
C VAL A 282 18.23 2.70 0.36
N GLU A 283 17.47 3.80 0.33
CA GLU A 283 17.40 4.78 1.41
C GLU A 283 16.95 4.14 2.72
N VAL A 284 15.83 3.40 2.73
CA VAL A 284 15.34 2.73 3.94
C VAL A 284 16.38 1.75 4.53
N CYS A 285 17.06 0.98 3.69
CA CYS A 285 18.11 0.07 4.15
C CYS A 285 19.31 0.82 4.76
N ILE A 286 19.75 1.90 4.12
CA ILE A 286 20.88 2.71 4.57
C ILE A 286 20.53 3.49 5.84
N ASP A 287 19.33 4.05 5.93
CA ASP A 287 18.84 4.76 7.11
C ASP A 287 18.72 3.81 8.31
N ALA A 288 18.24 2.59 8.09
CA ALA A 288 18.22 1.57 9.15
C ALA A 288 19.64 1.22 9.64
N LEU A 289 20.60 1.12 8.72
CA LEU A 289 22.00 0.90 9.06
C LEU A 289 22.62 2.12 9.77
N MET A 290 22.29 3.34 9.35
CA MET A 290 22.71 4.58 9.98
C MET A 290 22.20 4.68 11.41
N VAL A 291 20.91 4.49 11.61
CA VAL A 291 20.26 4.59 12.92
C VAL A 291 20.85 3.54 13.85
N SER A 292 21.00 2.30 13.40
CA SER A 292 21.60 1.24 14.22
C SER A 292 23.07 1.51 14.55
N GLY A 293 23.88 1.94 13.59
CA GLY A 293 25.29 2.31 13.81
C GLY A 293 25.46 3.50 14.75
N THR A 294 24.64 4.54 14.57
CA THR A 294 24.65 5.75 15.42
C THR A 294 24.20 5.41 16.84
N LEU A 295 23.13 4.63 17.00
CA LEU A 295 22.65 4.17 18.30
C LEU A 295 23.73 3.35 19.02
N LEU A 296 24.41 2.44 18.32
CA LEU A 296 25.51 1.66 18.87
C LEU A 296 26.66 2.57 19.34
N LEU A 297 27.05 3.55 18.53
CA LEU A 297 28.09 4.52 18.89
C LEU A 297 27.67 5.34 20.12
N MET A 298 26.43 5.82 20.18
CA MET A 298 25.91 6.54 21.34
C MET A 298 25.95 5.68 22.61
N PHE A 299 25.56 4.39 22.53
CA PHE A 299 25.63 3.47 23.66
C PHE A 299 27.06 3.24 24.16
N VAL A 300 28.02 3.11 23.24
CA VAL A 300 29.45 2.97 23.57
C VAL A 300 29.98 4.23 24.25
N TYR A 301 29.55 5.41 23.82
CA TYR A 301 29.98 6.69 24.42
C TYR A 301 29.32 6.93 25.79
N SER A 302 28.00 6.77 25.90
CA SER A 302 27.27 6.90 27.16
C SER A 302 25.87 6.29 27.07
N ALA A 303 25.66 5.19 27.80
CA ALA A 303 24.36 4.54 27.89
C ALA A 303 23.28 5.44 28.52
N THR A 304 23.65 6.32 29.46
CA THR A 304 22.68 7.20 30.16
C THR A 304 22.12 8.25 29.22
N LEU A 305 22.97 8.94 28.46
CA LEU A 305 22.53 9.94 27.47
C LEU A 305 21.74 9.30 26.33
N THR A 306 22.09 8.07 25.95
CA THR A 306 21.36 7.32 24.92
C THR A 306 19.91 7.03 25.34
N TRP A 307 19.70 6.61 26.60
CA TRP A 307 18.34 6.43 27.13
C TRP A 307 17.54 7.72 27.19
N VAL A 308 18.17 8.84 27.56
CA VAL A 308 17.51 10.16 27.54
C VAL A 308 17.05 10.51 26.12
N ALA A 309 17.91 10.30 25.12
CA ALA A 309 17.56 10.53 23.71
C ALA A 309 16.43 9.61 23.22
N LEU A 310 16.46 8.32 23.58
CA LEU A 310 15.40 7.36 23.21
C LEU A 310 14.05 7.73 23.81
N ILE A 311 14.02 8.14 25.09
CA ILE A 311 12.79 8.61 25.75
C ILE A 311 12.26 9.87 25.06
N ALA A 312 13.13 10.82 24.71
CA ALA A 312 12.72 12.02 23.99
C ALA A 312 12.10 11.70 22.62
N VAL A 313 12.69 10.77 21.86
CA VAL A 313 12.14 10.30 20.58
C VAL A 313 10.79 9.61 20.78
N LEU A 314 10.64 8.77 21.81
CA LEU A 314 9.37 8.12 22.12
C LEU A 314 8.27 9.13 22.45
N CYS A 315 8.57 10.13 23.29
CA CYS A 315 7.64 11.21 23.62
C CYS A 315 7.22 11.99 22.37
N TYR A 316 8.17 12.31 21.48
CA TYR A 316 7.87 13.00 20.22
C TYR A 316 6.93 12.16 19.32
N LEU A 317 7.16 10.85 19.23
CA LEU A 317 6.31 9.95 18.44
C LEU A 317 4.90 9.80 19.02
N LEU A 318 4.73 9.89 20.33
CA LEU A 318 3.41 9.83 20.98
C LEU A 318 2.61 11.13 20.84
N LEU A 319 3.29 12.27 20.66
CA LEU A 319 2.67 13.59 20.49
C LEU A 319 2.27 13.90 19.05
N ARG A 320 2.82 13.18 18.07
CA ARG A 320 2.57 13.37 16.64
C ARG A 320 1.53 12.39 16.13
#